data_AF-A0A2E8RAM6-F1
#
_entry.id   AF-A0A2E8RAM6-F1
#
_cell.length_a   1.000
_cell.length_b   1.000
_cell.length_c   1.000
_cell.angle_alpha   90.00
_cell.angle_beta   90.00
_cell.angle_gamma   90.00
#
_symmetry.space_group_name_H-M   'P 1'
#
loop_
_entity.id
_entity.type
_entity.pdbx_description
1 polymer ?
#
loop_
_entity_poly.entity_id
_entity_poly.type
_entity_poly.pdbx_seq_one_letter_code
_entity_poly.pdbx_strand_id
1 'polypeptide(L)'
;MDIQDKQLYTAYNLYFSNLKPDASTIRSNLETIFGSETISLETIKKWLQKFDEIPEKERRQEESYHWDYLEYYEIDWTNGRQINELYEKFQSWLRTTEIVPVGDFQGDIPISGREMKWIWRLSLRDSSDESFNFSRELMKSIWEEAVEKAVDEQQRKFLSQETFIEWRSL
;
A
#
# COMPACT_ATOMS: atom_id res chain seq x y z
N MET A 1 17.11 -7.77 6.04
CA MET A 1 17.36 -6.52 5.30
C MET A 1 18.40 -5.71 6.02
N ASP A 2 19.44 -5.31 5.30
CA ASP A 2 20.38 -4.31 5.79
C ASP A 2 19.72 -2.90 5.83
N ILE A 3 20.46 -1.88 6.24
CA ILE A 3 19.91 -0.52 6.36
C ILE A 3 19.55 0.10 5.01
N GLN A 4 20.30 -0.23 3.95
CA GLN A 4 20.03 0.26 2.60
C GLN A 4 18.76 -0.37 2.03
N ASP A 5 18.56 -1.67 2.23
CA ASP A 5 17.35 -2.38 1.84
C ASP A 5 16.11 -1.78 2.54
N LYS A 6 16.24 -1.47 3.84
CA LYS A 6 15.16 -0.81 4.61
C LYS A 6 14.85 0.57 4.06
N GLN A 7 15.87 1.37 3.73
CA GLN A 7 15.67 2.70 3.14
C GLN A 7 15.05 2.63 1.74
N LEU A 8 15.49 1.69 0.89
CA LEU A 8 14.92 1.45 -0.44
C LEU A 8 13.44 1.03 -0.35
N TYR A 9 13.11 0.11 0.56
CA TYR A 9 11.73 -0.31 0.81
C TYR A 9 10.86 0.83 1.37
N THR A 10 11.38 1.64 2.30
CA THR A 10 10.67 2.81 2.80
C THR A 10 10.46 3.85 1.71
N ALA A 11 11.46 4.12 0.86
CA ALA A 11 11.34 5.02 -0.27
C ALA A 11 10.28 4.55 -1.28
N TYR A 12 10.24 3.25 -1.56
CA TYR A 12 9.21 2.62 -2.39
C TYR A 12 7.80 2.87 -1.84
N ASN A 13 7.60 2.61 -0.55
CA ASN A 13 6.29 2.83 0.08
C ASN A 13 5.88 4.31 0.12
N LEU A 14 6.82 5.21 0.42
CA LEU A 14 6.56 6.66 0.36
C LEU A 14 6.21 7.12 -1.05
N TYR A 15 6.86 6.55 -2.06
CA TYR A 15 6.63 6.90 -3.45
C TYR A 15 5.20 6.58 -3.90
N PHE A 16 4.70 5.39 -3.56
CA PHE A 16 3.36 4.95 -3.96
C PHE A 16 2.23 5.43 -3.03
N SER A 17 2.52 5.73 -1.76
CA SER A 17 1.51 6.21 -0.80
C SER A 17 1.20 7.70 -0.88
N ASN A 18 2.10 8.53 -1.42
CA ASN A 18 1.99 9.99 -1.34
C ASN A 18 2.01 10.72 -2.69
N LEU A 19 1.25 10.22 -3.67
CA LEU A 19 1.12 10.84 -5.01
C LEU A 19 2.47 11.09 -5.71
N LYS A 20 3.42 10.15 -5.60
CA LYS A 20 4.75 10.24 -6.23
C LYS A 20 5.55 11.50 -5.81
N PRO A 21 5.89 11.63 -4.53
CA PRO A 21 6.70 12.74 -4.03
C PRO A 21 8.08 12.78 -4.72
N ASP A 22 8.67 13.97 -4.79
CA ASP A 22 10.00 14.13 -5.35
C ASP A 22 11.10 13.52 -4.45
N ALA A 23 12.30 13.37 -5.02
CA ALA A 23 13.44 12.78 -4.33
C ALA A 23 13.85 13.55 -3.06
N SER A 24 13.62 14.87 -3.02
CA SER A 24 13.97 15.69 -1.86
C SER A 24 13.02 15.44 -0.68
N THR A 25 11.73 15.30 -0.98
CA THR A 25 10.67 14.95 -0.04
C THR A 25 10.91 13.55 0.53
N ILE A 26 11.20 12.58 -0.33
CA ILE A 26 11.54 11.22 0.10
C ILE A 26 12.77 11.24 0.99
N ARG A 27 13.83 11.96 0.60
CA ARG A 27 15.05 12.06 1.40
C ARG A 27 14.78 12.64 2.79
N SER A 28 14.00 13.71 2.89
CA SER A 28 13.66 14.33 4.18
C SER A 28 12.88 13.37 5.09
N ASN A 29 11.97 12.56 4.52
CA ASN A 29 11.27 11.51 5.26
C ASN A 29 12.23 10.41 5.71
N LEU A 30 13.15 9.96 4.85
CA LEU A 30 14.18 8.99 5.22
C LEU A 30 15.12 9.52 6.30
N GLU A 31 15.54 10.79 6.25
CA GLU A 31 16.36 11.42 7.30
C GLU A 31 15.64 11.47 8.64
N THR A 32 14.32 11.67 8.63
CA THR A 32 13.50 11.65 9.85
C THR A 32 13.45 10.24 10.47
N ILE A 33 13.44 9.19 9.65
CA ILE A 33 13.30 7.80 10.08
C ILE A 33 14.67 7.15 10.43
N PHE A 34 15.70 7.41 9.62
CA PHE A 34 16.99 6.73 9.66
C PHE A 34 18.16 7.64 10.08
N GLY A 35 17.93 8.94 10.25
CA GLY A 35 18.95 9.89 10.71
C GLY A 35 20.04 10.18 9.67
N SER A 36 21.26 10.40 10.13
CA SER A 36 22.38 10.86 9.29
C SER A 36 22.93 9.81 8.32
N GLU A 37 22.56 8.53 8.46
CA GLU A 37 22.96 7.44 7.57
C GLU A 37 22.04 7.32 6.34
N THR A 38 21.36 8.41 5.99
CA THR A 38 20.39 8.43 4.88
C THR A 38 21.09 8.42 3.53
N ILE A 39 20.54 7.62 2.63
CA ILE A 39 20.96 7.47 1.23
C ILE A 39 21.03 8.83 0.52
N SER A 40 21.98 8.94 -0.42
CA SER A 40 22.19 10.17 -1.20
C SER A 40 20.98 10.53 -2.05
N LEU A 41 20.79 11.83 -2.30
CA LEU A 41 19.72 12.31 -3.18
C LEU A 41 19.83 11.73 -4.60
N GLU A 42 21.04 11.53 -5.11
CA GLU A 42 21.28 10.95 -6.44
C GLU A 42 20.84 9.49 -6.51
N THR A 43 21.13 8.69 -5.48
CA THR A 43 20.65 7.31 -5.40
C THR A 43 19.12 7.27 -5.34
N ILE A 44 18.48 8.15 -4.55
CA ILE A 44 17.02 8.24 -4.49
C ILE A 44 16.45 8.57 -5.87
N LYS A 45 17.01 9.54 -6.60
CA LYS A 45 16.55 9.87 -7.98
C LYS A 45 16.59 8.66 -8.90
N LYS A 46 17.66 7.86 -8.85
CA LYS A 46 17.76 6.63 -9.64
C LYS A 46 16.69 5.62 -9.24
N TRP A 47 16.42 5.46 -7.94
CA TRP A 47 15.32 4.62 -7.46
C TRP A 47 13.97 5.08 -8.00
N LEU A 48 13.69 6.39 -7.99
CA LEU A 48 12.40 6.89 -8.49
C LEU A 48 12.22 6.62 -9.99
N GLN A 49 13.27 6.78 -10.79
CA GLN A 49 13.25 6.40 -12.21
C GLN A 49 12.90 4.92 -12.37
N LYS A 50 13.46 4.05 -11.53
CA LYS A 50 13.15 2.63 -11.53
C LYS A 50 11.74 2.31 -11.04
N PHE A 51 11.21 3.08 -10.09
CA PHE A 51 9.82 2.93 -9.66
C PHE A 51 8.83 3.31 -10.76
N ASP A 52 9.18 4.29 -11.60
CA ASP A 52 8.37 4.66 -12.77
C ASP A 52 8.40 3.58 -13.88
N GLU A 53 9.44 2.75 -13.93
CA GLU A 53 9.57 1.62 -14.86
C GLU A 53 8.79 0.36 -14.43
N ILE A 54 8.21 0.35 -13.23
CA ILE A 54 7.45 -0.81 -12.73
C ILE A 54 6.24 -1.08 -13.65
N PRO A 55 6.01 -2.35 -14.06
CA PRO A 55 4.85 -2.71 -14.87
C PRO A 55 3.55 -2.25 -14.22
N GLU A 56 2.64 -1.72 -15.03
CA GLU A 56 1.38 -1.16 -14.54
C GLU A 56 0.62 -2.12 -13.62
N LYS A 57 0.61 -3.42 -13.94
CA LYS A 57 -0.03 -4.44 -13.11
C LYS A 57 0.44 -4.44 -11.66
N GLU A 58 1.74 -4.30 -11.41
CA GLU A 58 2.27 -4.25 -10.05
C GLU A 58 2.10 -2.87 -9.46
N ARG A 59 2.33 -1.82 -10.25
CA ARG A 59 2.18 -0.42 -9.83
C ARG A 59 0.78 -0.14 -9.27
N ARG A 60 -0.27 -0.62 -9.95
CA ARG A 60 -1.67 -0.43 -9.53
C ARG A 60 -1.98 -1.05 -8.18
N GLN A 61 -1.29 -2.14 -7.81
CA GLN A 61 -1.48 -2.75 -6.50
C GLN A 61 -0.89 -1.89 -5.37
N GLU A 62 0.12 -1.08 -5.62
CA GLU A 62 0.73 -0.22 -4.59
C GLU A 62 0.09 1.16 -4.49
N GLU A 63 -0.44 1.65 -5.61
CA GLU A 63 -1.21 2.90 -5.64
C GLU A 63 -2.53 2.77 -4.85
N SER A 64 -3.10 3.92 -4.47
CA SER A 64 -4.42 3.99 -3.85
C SER A 64 -5.44 3.22 -4.68
N TYR A 65 -6.29 2.46 -3.99
CA TYR A 65 -7.36 1.69 -4.60
C TYR A 65 -8.26 2.56 -5.46
N HIS A 66 -8.61 2.03 -6.64
CA HIS A 66 -9.65 2.59 -7.49
C HIS A 66 -10.47 1.47 -8.12
N TRP A 67 -11.79 1.62 -8.14
CA TRP A 67 -12.73 0.60 -8.62
C TRP A 67 -12.57 0.27 -10.11
N ASP A 68 -11.96 1.13 -10.92
CA ASP A 68 -11.66 0.84 -12.33
C ASP A 68 -10.51 -0.16 -12.53
N TYR A 69 -9.78 -0.51 -11.46
CA TYR A 69 -8.56 -1.32 -11.53
C TYR A 69 -8.70 -2.71 -10.93
N LEU A 70 -9.93 -3.23 -10.79
CA LEU A 70 -10.21 -4.52 -10.13
C LEU A 70 -9.43 -5.70 -10.72
N GLU A 71 -9.22 -5.72 -12.04
CA GLU A 71 -8.44 -6.76 -12.71
C GLU A 71 -7.01 -6.86 -12.17
N TYR A 72 -6.42 -5.72 -11.80
CA TYR A 72 -5.06 -5.65 -11.24
C TYR A 72 -5.01 -6.13 -9.79
N TYR A 73 -6.16 -6.13 -9.12
CA TYR A 73 -6.34 -6.64 -7.76
C TYR A 73 -6.74 -8.13 -7.74
N GLU A 74 -6.85 -8.76 -8.91
CA GLU A 74 -7.34 -10.14 -9.07
C GLU A 74 -8.79 -10.30 -8.57
N ILE A 75 -9.62 -9.29 -8.84
CA ILE A 75 -11.03 -9.22 -8.43
C ILE A 75 -11.87 -9.12 -9.69
N ASP A 76 -12.87 -9.99 -9.81
CA ASP A 76 -13.79 -9.96 -10.94
C ASP A 76 -14.57 -8.63 -10.97
N TRP A 77 -14.67 -8.03 -12.15
CA TRP A 77 -15.40 -6.78 -12.38
C TRP A 77 -16.87 -6.89 -11.96
N THR A 78 -17.46 -8.10 -11.99
CA THR A 78 -18.83 -8.33 -11.54
C THR A 78 -19.03 -7.98 -10.06
N ASN A 79 -17.95 -8.01 -9.27
CA ASN A 79 -17.98 -7.67 -7.85
C ASN A 79 -17.77 -6.18 -7.58
N GLY A 80 -17.63 -5.34 -8.62
CA GLY A 80 -17.24 -3.94 -8.48
C GLY A 80 -18.12 -3.11 -7.54
N ARG A 81 -19.43 -3.37 -7.55
CA ARG A 81 -20.34 -2.74 -6.59
C ARG A 81 -20.07 -3.18 -5.15
N GLN A 82 -19.98 -4.49 -4.91
CA GLN A 82 -19.79 -5.07 -3.58
C GLN A 82 -18.47 -4.62 -2.95
N ILE A 83 -17.38 -4.63 -3.71
CA ILE A 83 -16.08 -4.17 -3.22
C ILE A 83 -16.05 -2.67 -2.98
N ASN A 84 -16.77 -1.86 -3.78
CA ASN A 84 -16.86 -0.43 -3.51
C ASN A 84 -17.68 -0.15 -2.23
N GLU A 85 -18.77 -0.87 -2.01
CA GLU A 85 -19.53 -0.79 -0.76
C GLU A 85 -18.66 -1.22 0.45
N LEU A 86 -17.83 -2.24 0.29
CA LEU A 86 -16.86 -2.67 1.30
C LEU A 86 -15.79 -1.60 1.56
N TYR A 87 -15.23 -1.00 0.50
CA TYR A 87 -14.27 0.09 0.59
C TYR A 87 -14.83 1.27 1.39
N GLU A 88 -16.05 1.72 1.08
CA GLU A 88 -16.70 2.82 1.80
C GLU A 88 -16.92 2.50 3.29
N LYS A 89 -17.26 1.24 3.63
CA LYS A 89 -17.37 0.79 5.03
C LYS A 89 -16.03 0.87 5.75
N PHE A 90 -14.94 0.43 5.11
CA PHE A 90 -13.60 0.52 5.70
C PHE A 90 -13.14 1.98 5.82
N GLN A 91 -13.38 2.82 4.83
CA GLN A 91 -13.13 4.27 4.92
C GLN A 91 -13.87 4.90 6.09
N SER A 92 -15.17 4.64 6.21
CA SER A 92 -15.99 5.16 7.32
C SER A 92 -15.49 4.64 8.67
N TRP A 93 -15.12 3.37 8.77
CA TRP A 93 -14.62 2.79 10.01
C TRP A 93 -13.26 3.40 10.40
N LEU A 94 -12.30 3.44 9.46
CA LEU A 94 -10.94 3.97 9.68
C LEU A 94 -10.98 5.43 10.16
N ARG A 95 -11.85 6.27 9.58
CA ARG A 95 -12.07 7.67 10.01
C ARG A 95 -12.53 7.81 11.47
N THR A 96 -13.10 6.76 12.05
CA THR A 96 -13.56 6.74 13.45
C THR A 96 -12.58 6.06 14.41
N THR A 97 -11.47 5.52 13.89
CA THR A 97 -10.48 4.78 14.68
C THR A 97 -9.28 5.67 15.00
N GLU A 98 -8.66 5.46 16.16
CA GLU A 98 -7.36 6.08 16.50
C GLU A 98 -6.17 5.43 15.76
N ILE A 99 -6.44 4.41 14.93
CA ILE A 99 -5.42 3.61 14.23
C ILE A 99 -4.72 4.45 13.15
N VAL A 100 -5.45 5.38 12.53
CA VAL A 100 -4.89 6.34 11.59
C VAL A 100 -4.91 7.70 12.27
N PRO A 101 -3.75 8.37 12.44
CA PRO A 101 -3.75 9.73 12.97
C PRO A 101 -4.49 10.62 11.99
N VAL A 102 -5.71 11.00 12.38
CA VAL A 102 -6.54 11.95 11.64
C VAL A 102 -5.90 13.32 11.83
N GLY A 103 -4.85 13.61 11.06
CA GLY A 103 -4.45 14.98 10.78
C GLY A 103 -5.52 15.67 9.92
N ASP A 104 -5.25 16.89 9.47
CA ASP A 104 -6.12 17.69 8.58
C ASP A 104 -6.32 17.10 7.17
N PHE A 105 -6.31 15.77 7.02
CA PHE A 105 -6.58 15.06 5.78
C PHE A 105 -8.06 15.24 5.39
N GLN A 106 -8.30 16.11 4.40
CA GLN A 106 -9.63 16.33 3.80
C GLN A 106 -9.97 15.28 2.72
N GLY A 107 -9.54 14.02 2.89
CA GLY A 107 -9.69 12.99 1.87
C GLY A 107 -9.89 11.59 2.44
N ASP A 108 -9.96 10.62 1.53
CA ASP A 108 -9.94 9.20 1.88
C ASP A 108 -8.61 8.80 2.51
N ILE A 109 -8.68 7.91 3.48
CA ILE A 109 -7.49 7.28 4.06
C ILE A 109 -6.90 6.40 2.97
N PRO A 110 -5.61 6.53 2.63
CA PRO A 110 -5.02 5.75 1.55
C PRO A 110 -5.06 4.27 1.90
N ILE A 111 -5.89 3.51 1.18
CA ILE A 111 -5.88 2.04 1.15
C ILE A 111 -5.33 1.67 -0.22
N SER A 112 -4.21 0.97 -0.26
CA SER A 112 -3.62 0.49 -1.52
C SER A 112 -4.50 -0.57 -2.19
N GLY A 113 -4.32 -0.75 -3.50
CA GLY A 113 -4.97 -1.85 -4.22
C GLY A 113 -4.67 -3.23 -3.63
N ARG A 114 -3.44 -3.43 -3.12
CA ARG A 114 -2.99 -4.67 -2.48
C ARG A 114 -3.68 -4.90 -1.14
N GLU A 115 -3.81 -3.87 -0.30
CA GLU A 115 -4.59 -3.96 0.93
C GLU A 115 -6.06 -4.24 0.63
N MET A 116 -6.65 -3.55 -0.35
CA MET A 116 -8.05 -3.75 -0.71
C MET A 116 -8.32 -5.15 -1.26
N LYS A 117 -7.38 -5.72 -2.02
CA LYS A 117 -7.39 -7.13 -2.45
C LYS A 117 -7.50 -8.09 -1.26
N TRP A 118 -6.73 -7.85 -0.19
CA TRP A 118 -6.77 -8.72 0.99
C TRP A 118 -8.01 -8.47 1.85
N ILE A 119 -8.43 -7.22 2.01
CA ILE A 119 -9.71 -6.88 2.66
C ILE A 119 -10.86 -7.63 1.98
N TRP A 120 -10.91 -7.60 0.64
CA TRP A 120 -11.90 -8.35 -0.13
C TRP A 120 -11.85 -9.85 0.16
N ARG A 121 -10.67 -10.49 0.04
CA ARG A 121 -10.53 -11.94 0.28
C ARG A 121 -10.94 -12.36 1.68
N LEU A 122 -10.55 -11.60 2.70
CA LEU A 122 -10.87 -11.89 4.09
C LEU A 122 -12.34 -11.64 4.39
N SER A 123 -12.94 -10.60 3.80
CA SER A 123 -14.37 -10.32 3.92
C SER A 123 -15.24 -11.47 3.38
N LEU A 124 -14.80 -12.15 2.32
CA LEU A 124 -15.50 -13.32 1.77
C LEU A 124 -15.31 -14.58 2.62
N ARG A 125 -14.18 -14.70 3.33
CA ARG A 125 -13.94 -15.81 4.26
C ARG A 125 -14.84 -15.71 5.48
N ASP A 126 -14.95 -14.49 6.02
CA ASP A 126 -15.56 -14.24 7.32
C ASP A 126 -17.02 -13.75 7.20
N SER A 127 -17.58 -13.71 5.98
CA SER A 127 -18.99 -13.42 5.72
C SER A 127 -19.66 -14.52 4.89
N SER A 128 -20.79 -15.04 5.38
CA SER A 128 -21.78 -15.71 4.53
C SER A 128 -22.85 -14.74 3.99
N ASP A 129 -22.75 -13.46 4.36
CA ASP A 129 -23.71 -12.41 4.06
C ASP A 129 -23.13 -11.42 3.03
N GLU A 130 -23.78 -11.30 1.89
CA GLU A 130 -23.40 -10.38 0.80
C GLU A 130 -23.51 -8.89 1.21
N SER A 131 -24.09 -8.57 2.37
CA SER A 131 -24.28 -7.20 2.86
C SER A 131 -23.09 -6.63 3.66
N PHE A 132 -22.04 -7.43 3.91
CA PHE A 132 -20.83 -7.04 4.65
C PHE A 132 -21.13 -6.30 5.97
N ASN A 133 -22.10 -6.78 6.73
CA ASN A 133 -22.53 -6.14 7.97
C ASN A 133 -21.62 -6.56 9.13
N PHE A 134 -20.39 -6.06 9.10
CA PHE A 134 -19.34 -6.43 10.05
C PHE A 134 -19.44 -5.66 11.36
N SER A 135 -19.20 -6.36 12.47
CA SER A 135 -18.96 -5.68 13.75
C SER A 135 -17.65 -4.89 13.68
N ARG A 136 -17.47 -3.90 14.56
CA ARG A 136 -16.23 -3.13 14.63
C ARG A 136 -15.00 -4.01 14.91
N GLU A 137 -15.16 -5.04 15.72
CA GLU A 137 -14.11 -6.01 16.06
C GLU A 137 -13.71 -6.84 14.83
N LEU A 138 -14.69 -7.26 14.03
CA LEU A 138 -14.42 -7.99 12.79
C LEU A 138 -13.76 -7.10 11.75
N MET A 139 -14.23 -5.85 11.57
CA MET A 139 -13.57 -4.86 10.70
C MET A 139 -12.10 -4.66 11.08
N LYS A 140 -11.82 -4.54 12.39
CA LYS A 140 -10.46 -4.41 12.91
C LYS A 140 -9.60 -5.64 12.59
N SER A 141 -10.12 -6.84 12.85
CA SER A 141 -9.42 -8.08 12.56
C SER A 141 -9.11 -8.24 11.07
N ILE A 142 -10.07 -7.93 10.20
CA ILE A 142 -9.89 -7.97 8.74
C ILE A 142 -8.83 -6.95 8.32
N TRP A 143 -8.88 -5.73 8.84
CA TRP A 143 -7.90 -4.69 8.54
C TRP A 143 -6.48 -5.11 8.91
N GLU A 144 -6.27 -5.54 10.16
CA GLU A 144 -4.95 -5.91 10.67
C GLU A 144 -4.35 -7.08 9.88
N GLU A 145 -5.15 -8.13 9.62
CA GLU A 145 -4.70 -9.26 8.81
C GLU A 145 -4.47 -8.85 7.35
N ALA A 146 -5.32 -7.99 6.76
CA ALA A 146 -5.14 -7.53 5.39
C ALA A 146 -3.85 -6.73 5.19
N VAL A 147 -3.53 -5.82 6.11
CA VAL A 147 -2.30 -5.04 6.10
C VAL A 147 -1.09 -5.96 6.24
N GLU A 148 -1.12 -6.92 7.16
CA GLU A 148 -0.04 -7.91 7.33
C GLU A 148 0.18 -8.71 6.04
N LYS A 149 -0.89 -9.27 5.46
CA LYS A 149 -0.82 -10.04 4.20
C LYS A 149 -0.33 -9.20 3.03
N ALA A 150 -0.76 -7.93 2.95
CA ALA A 150 -0.32 -7.01 1.91
C ALA A 150 1.17 -6.72 2.01
N VAL A 151 1.67 -6.42 3.22
CA VAL A 151 3.09 -6.20 3.49
C VAL A 151 3.91 -7.45 3.18
N ASP A 152 3.46 -8.62 3.61
CA ASP A 152 4.14 -9.89 3.33
C ASP A 152 4.20 -10.22 1.83
N GLU A 153 3.12 -9.97 1.09
CA GLU A 153 3.10 -10.15 -0.36
C GLU A 153 4.01 -9.14 -1.06
N GLN A 154 3.95 -7.86 -0.67
CA GLN A 154 4.78 -6.80 -1.22
C GLN A 154 6.26 -7.08 -0.96
N GLN A 155 6.66 -7.39 0.27
CA GLN A 155 8.05 -7.71 0.62
C GLN A 155 8.54 -8.93 -0.14
N ARG A 156 7.74 -10.01 -0.24
CA ARG A 156 8.14 -11.19 -1.02
C ARG A 156 8.33 -10.85 -2.49
N LYS A 157 7.40 -10.12 -3.11
CA LYS A 157 7.54 -9.68 -4.52
C LYS A 157 8.74 -8.76 -4.71
N PHE A 158 8.88 -7.77 -3.84
CA PHE A 158 10.00 -6.82 -3.84
C PHE A 158 11.34 -7.54 -3.73
N LEU A 159 11.50 -8.45 -2.76
CA LEU A 159 12.76 -9.16 -2.54
C LEU A 159 13.03 -10.30 -3.55
N SER A 160 12.02 -10.80 -4.26
CA SER A 160 12.15 -11.94 -5.18
C SER A 160 12.39 -11.57 -6.63
N GLN A 161 12.22 -10.30 -7.02
CA GLN A 161 12.50 -9.88 -8.38
C GLN A 161 13.99 -9.54 -8.56
N GLU A 162 14.58 -9.97 -9.69
CA GLU A 162 15.94 -9.56 -10.11
C GLU A 162 16.12 -8.04 -10.07
N THR A 163 15.04 -7.30 -10.31
CA THR A 163 14.96 -5.83 -10.20
C THR A 163 15.42 -5.29 -8.85
N PHE A 164 15.20 -5.99 -7.73
CA PHE A 164 15.63 -5.50 -6.41
C PHE A 164 17.15 -5.58 -6.21
N ILE A 165 17.78 -6.62 -6.74
CA ILE A 165 19.26 -6.74 -6.73
C ILE A 165 19.85 -5.60 -7.57
N GLU A 166 19.24 -5.30 -8.72
CA GLU A 166 19.66 -4.18 -9.55
C GLU A 166 19.50 -2.83 -8.84
N TRP A 167 18.35 -2.57 -8.21
CA TRP A 167 18.08 -1.29 -7.54
C TRP A 167 18.98 -1.06 -6.31
N ARG A 168 19.30 -2.14 -5.58
CA ARG A 168 20.23 -2.11 -4.46
C ARG A 168 21.65 -1.72 -4.89
N SER A 169 22.03 -2.02 -6.13
CA SER A 169 23.39 -1.78 -6.64
C SER A 169 23.67 -0.35 -7.14
N LEU A 170 22.65 0.54 -7.11
CA LEU A 170 22.68 1.91 -7.66
C LEU A 170 23.24 2.98 -6.71
#